data_AF-A0AA36C6V8-F1
#
_entry.id   AF-A0AA36C6V8-F1
#
_cell.length_a   1.000
_cell.length_b   1.000
_cell.length_c   1.000
_cell.angle_alpha   90.00
_cell.angle_beta   90.00
_cell.angle_gamma   90.00
#
_symmetry.space_group_name_H-M   'P 1'
#
loop_
_entity.id
_entity.type
_entity.pdbx_description
1 polymer ?
#
loop_
_entity_poly.entity_id
_entity_poly.type
_entity_poly.pdbx_seq_one_letter_code
_entity_poly.pdbx_strand_id
1 'polypeptide(L)'
;YNERTLCQEIQKLIKEWSSTLSETPLIFIRCSSFHRDAFFGENLFSSKDSRMRTLPFQTIRPGLDEIKRVYALLASIFAHGPEEEFILKLKNSREKTRQVLTKKRKEQGIVAIADSDEEEKASQEAAKLRQEKTERKKIGTIAEKEEREALDPFADIDKLWRASLYTGVRNDDAEQLQTFLDAGVFPSMKNEKGEVPFDVSADKSVRNLFMAFRNKQAEVNDKLDWRSTHIPMPTAKAEKDEAQLEIEREKKRVKKERQRERQKVKKAEEKVEAAEKAAQAEWLSLSDRERRARAAEARMAKLEPKQGPRCYQCGGVMPAKPFNYSNFEFCAPACVALHRNSQPAAKNI
;
A
#
# COMPACT_ATOMS: atom_id res chain seq x y z
N TYR A 1 7.04 4.09 -22.70
CA TYR A 1 7.93 3.85 -23.85
C TYR A 1 9.39 3.95 -23.41
N ASN A 2 9.83 5.09 -22.89
CA ASN A 2 11.22 5.32 -22.43
C ASN A 2 11.77 4.29 -21.43
N GLU A 3 10.98 3.87 -20.44
CA GLU A 3 11.43 2.87 -19.45
C GLU A 3 11.69 1.49 -20.07
N ARG A 4 10.91 1.10 -21.08
CA ARG A 4 11.06 -0.21 -21.74
C ARG A 4 12.33 -0.23 -22.61
N THR A 5 12.60 0.88 -23.31
CA THR A 5 13.84 1.07 -24.07
C THR A 5 15.06 1.04 -23.16
N LEU A 6 15.01 1.76 -22.03
CA LEU A 6 16.08 1.74 -21.02
C LEU A 6 16.36 0.34 -20.48
N CYS A 7 15.31 -0.43 -20.15
CA CYS A 7 15.48 -1.82 -19.72
C CYS A 7 16.19 -2.67 -20.78
N GLN A 8 15.81 -2.54 -22.06
CA GLN A 8 16.43 -3.28 -23.16
C GLN A 8 17.90 -2.91 -23.36
N GLU A 9 18.25 -1.62 -23.26
CA GLU A 9 19.63 -1.15 -23.35
C GLU A 9 20.49 -1.71 -22.21
N ILE A 10 19.97 -1.67 -20.97
CA ILE A 10 20.65 -2.27 -19.81
C ILE A 10 20.89 -3.76 -20.02
N GLN A 11 19.87 -4.49 -20.48
CA GLN A 11 19.97 -5.93 -20.73
C GLN A 11 20.98 -6.26 -21.83
N LYS A 12 21.02 -5.45 -22.91
CA LYS A 12 22.01 -5.60 -23.98
C LYS A 12 23.43 -5.39 -23.45
N LEU A 13 23.65 -4.36 -22.64
CA LEU A 13 24.96 -4.06 -22.05
C LEU A 13 25.44 -5.18 -21.11
N ILE A 14 24.55 -5.73 -20.28
CA ILE A 14 24.89 -6.86 -19.39
C ILE A 14 25.28 -8.10 -20.20
N LYS A 15 24.60 -8.38 -21.31
CA LYS A 15 24.95 -9.50 -22.21
C LYS A 15 26.34 -9.30 -22.83
N GLU A 16 26.63 -8.08 -23.28
CA GLU A 16 27.94 -7.70 -23.82
C GLU A 16 29.06 -7.86 -22.79
N TRP A 17 28.81 -7.50 -21.52
CA TRP A 17 29.80 -7.59 -20.43
C TRP A 17 29.78 -8.92 -19.69
N SER A 18 29.05 -9.93 -20.18
CA SER A 18 28.87 -11.20 -19.46
C SER A 18 30.19 -11.92 -19.13
N SER A 19 31.19 -11.84 -20.01
CA SER A 19 32.53 -12.39 -19.78
C SER A 19 33.26 -11.64 -18.66
N THR A 20 33.31 -10.31 -18.71
CA THR A 20 33.94 -9.50 -17.68
C THR A 20 33.23 -9.64 -16.33
N LEU A 21 31.91 -9.71 -16.33
CA LEU A 21 31.11 -9.87 -15.11
C LEU A 21 31.27 -11.25 -14.46
N SER A 22 31.58 -12.30 -15.23
CA SER A 22 31.82 -13.63 -14.66
C SER A 22 33.12 -13.68 -13.87
N GLU A 23 34.15 -12.93 -14.29
CA GLU A 23 35.44 -12.81 -13.61
C GLU A 23 35.38 -11.94 -12.35
N THR A 24 34.39 -11.04 -12.25
CA THR A 24 34.29 -10.16 -11.07
C THR A 24 33.87 -10.92 -9.80
N PRO A 25 34.57 -10.68 -8.66
CA PRO A 25 34.24 -11.32 -7.38
C PRO A 25 33.01 -10.71 -6.69
N LEU A 26 32.75 -9.42 -6.94
CA LEU A 26 31.70 -8.64 -6.26
C LEU A 26 31.00 -7.72 -7.25
N ILE A 27 29.66 -7.74 -7.22
CA ILE A 27 28.81 -6.91 -8.07
C ILE A 27 27.90 -6.08 -7.18
N PHE A 28 28.08 -4.76 -7.20
CA PHE A 28 27.22 -3.84 -6.43
C PHE A 28 26.09 -3.31 -7.31
N ILE A 29 24.84 -3.53 -6.89
CA ILE A 29 23.65 -3.02 -7.59
C ILE A 29 22.78 -2.21 -6.64
N ARG A 30 22.36 -1.02 -7.11
CA ARG A 30 21.31 -0.23 -6.49
C ARG A 30 20.24 0.08 -7.52
N CYS A 31 19.07 -0.51 -7.34
CA CYS A 31 17.89 -0.23 -8.17
C CYS A 31 16.65 -0.03 -7.30
N SER A 32 15.64 0.67 -7.83
CA SER A 32 14.31 0.68 -7.21
C SER A 32 13.63 -0.67 -7.45
N SER A 33 12.63 -1.01 -6.65
CA SER A 33 11.85 -2.25 -6.84
C SER A 33 11.21 -2.34 -8.22
N PHE A 34 10.86 -1.19 -8.82
CA PHE A 34 10.22 -1.11 -10.13
C PHE A 34 11.15 -1.46 -11.29
N HIS A 35 12.46 -1.23 -11.15
CA HIS A 35 13.45 -1.53 -12.20
C HIS A 35 14.22 -2.81 -11.94
N ARG A 36 13.75 -3.65 -11.01
CA ARG A 36 14.39 -4.93 -10.69
C ARG A 36 14.34 -5.88 -11.89
N ASP A 37 13.25 -5.86 -12.65
CA ASP A 37 13.06 -6.72 -13.82
C ASP A 37 14.09 -6.46 -14.94
N ALA A 38 14.67 -5.26 -15.00
CA ALA A 38 15.74 -4.95 -15.96
C ALA A 38 16.99 -5.82 -15.75
N PHE A 39 17.26 -6.23 -14.50
CA PHE A 39 18.45 -7.01 -14.14
C PHE A 39 18.14 -8.50 -13.93
N PHE A 40 16.92 -8.84 -13.48
CA PHE A 40 16.57 -10.21 -13.09
C PHE A 40 15.52 -10.88 -14.00
N GLY A 41 14.94 -10.16 -14.97
CA GLY A 41 13.83 -10.66 -15.79
C GLY A 41 14.21 -11.76 -16.79
N GLU A 42 15.21 -11.52 -17.64
CA GLU A 42 15.66 -12.52 -18.64
C GLU A 42 16.68 -13.53 -18.07
N ASN A 43 16.67 -13.80 -16.76
CA ASN A 43 17.67 -14.63 -16.07
C ASN A 43 19.13 -14.19 -16.28
N LEU A 44 19.37 -12.89 -16.58
CA LEU A 44 20.71 -12.35 -16.74
C LEU A 44 21.56 -12.52 -15.48
N PHE A 45 20.96 -12.26 -14.32
CA PHE A 45 21.53 -12.56 -13.02
C PHE A 45 20.64 -13.52 -12.25
N SER A 46 21.25 -14.52 -11.59
CA SER A 46 20.53 -15.39 -10.67
C SER A 46 20.15 -14.62 -9.42
N SER A 47 18.88 -14.73 -9.00
CA SER A 47 18.40 -14.13 -7.74
C SER A 47 19.14 -14.62 -6.49
N LYS A 48 19.91 -15.72 -6.61
CA LYS A 48 20.71 -16.30 -5.52
C LYS A 48 22.23 -16.13 -5.71
N ASP A 49 22.67 -15.28 -6.64
CA ASP A 49 24.10 -15.01 -6.83
C ASP A 49 24.68 -14.32 -5.59
N SER A 50 25.65 -14.98 -4.93
CA SER A 50 26.28 -14.51 -3.69
C SER A 50 27.20 -13.30 -3.89
N ARG A 51 27.62 -13.05 -5.13
CA ARG A 51 28.47 -11.91 -5.53
C ARG A 51 27.69 -10.60 -5.56
N MET A 52 26.36 -10.68 -5.68
CA MET A 52 25.50 -9.52 -5.75
C MET A 52 25.28 -8.89 -4.37
N ARG A 53 25.61 -7.61 -4.23
CA ARG A 53 25.45 -6.84 -2.98
C ARG A 53 24.78 -5.50 -3.25
N THR A 54 24.05 -5.00 -2.27
CA THR A 54 23.51 -3.64 -2.30
C THR A 54 24.53 -2.67 -1.71
N LEU A 55 24.60 -1.46 -2.27
CA LEU A 55 25.46 -0.41 -1.73
C LEU A 55 25.06 -0.05 -0.27
N PRO A 56 25.99 -0.09 0.69
CA PRO A 56 25.69 0.06 2.13
C PRO A 56 25.54 1.52 2.59
N PHE A 57 25.61 2.49 1.66
CA PHE A 57 25.48 3.92 1.95
C PHE A 57 24.53 4.59 0.96
N GLN A 58 24.18 5.85 1.23
CA GLN A 58 23.28 6.61 0.39
C GLN A 58 23.93 6.97 -0.95
N THR A 59 23.15 6.76 -2.00
CA THR A 59 23.51 7.08 -3.38
C THR A 59 22.66 8.23 -3.89
N ILE A 60 23.26 9.06 -4.74
CA ILE A 60 22.65 10.22 -5.37
C ILE A 60 22.21 9.80 -6.78
N ARG A 61 21.78 10.76 -7.61
CA ARG A 61 21.36 10.53 -9.00
C ARG A 61 22.45 9.76 -9.77
N PRO A 62 22.10 8.66 -10.46
CA PRO A 62 23.07 7.88 -11.23
C PRO A 62 23.72 8.72 -12.33
N GLY A 63 25.05 8.79 -12.29
CA GLY A 63 25.91 9.49 -13.25
C GLY A 63 27.35 9.05 -13.08
N LEU A 64 28.24 9.45 -14.00
CA LEU A 64 29.64 9.03 -13.96
C LEU A 64 30.35 9.48 -12.68
N ASP A 65 30.09 10.71 -12.22
CA ASP A 65 30.69 11.25 -10.99
C ASP A 65 30.22 10.49 -9.76
N GLU A 66 28.96 10.06 -9.74
CA GLU A 66 28.41 9.24 -8.67
C GLU A 66 29.06 7.85 -8.66
N ILE A 67 29.27 7.23 -9.82
CA ILE A 67 29.98 5.94 -9.92
C ILE A 67 31.42 6.08 -9.38
N LYS A 68 32.13 7.14 -9.77
CA LYS A 68 33.50 7.41 -9.26
C LYS A 68 33.50 7.61 -7.74
N ARG A 69 32.55 8.37 -7.21
CA ARG A 69 32.41 8.61 -5.76
C ARG A 69 32.11 7.32 -5.01
N VAL A 70 31.17 6.52 -5.51
CA VAL A 70 30.81 5.21 -4.93
C VAL A 70 32.01 4.28 -4.92
N TYR A 71 32.75 4.21 -6.04
CA TYR A 71 33.95 3.39 -6.14
C TYR A 71 35.03 3.85 -5.14
N ALA A 72 35.31 5.15 -5.06
CA ALA A 72 36.27 5.70 -4.11
C ALA A 72 35.88 5.39 -2.64
N LEU A 73 34.60 5.48 -2.31
CA LEU A 73 34.09 5.14 -0.97
C LEU A 73 34.21 3.66 -0.64
N LEU A 74 33.93 2.78 -1.60
CA LEU A 74 34.09 1.33 -1.41
C LEU A 74 35.56 0.91 -1.31
N ALA A 75 36.45 1.63 -1.98
CA ALA A 75 37.89 1.39 -1.95
C ALA A 75 38.59 2.02 -0.73
N SER A 76 37.93 2.94 -0.02
CA SER A 76 38.50 3.62 1.14
C SER A 76 38.24 2.86 2.45
N ILE A 77 39.22 2.93 3.36
CA ILE A 77 39.12 2.39 4.72
C ILE A 77 38.85 3.56 5.67
N PHE A 78 37.81 3.43 6.51
CA PHE A 78 37.44 4.44 7.50
C PHE A 78 37.75 3.95 8.92
N ALA A 79 38.47 4.76 9.69
CA ALA A 79 38.66 4.54 11.11
C ALA A 79 37.44 5.06 11.88
N HIS A 80 36.73 4.17 12.58
CA HIS A 80 35.49 4.51 13.28
C HIS A 80 35.63 4.60 14.81
N GLY A 81 36.86 4.55 15.32
CA GLY A 81 37.16 4.56 16.76
C GLY A 81 37.02 3.17 17.40
N PRO A 82 36.86 3.09 18.73
CA PRO A 82 36.67 1.84 19.45
C PRO A 82 35.45 1.06 18.95
N GLU A 83 35.55 -0.28 18.94
CA GLU A 83 34.50 -1.17 18.41
C GLU A 83 33.14 -0.96 19.09
N GLU A 84 33.15 -0.76 20.41
CA GLU A 84 31.95 -0.55 21.23
C GLU A 84 31.17 0.69 20.77
N GLU A 85 31.88 1.81 20.56
CA GLU A 85 31.28 3.05 20.08
C GLU A 85 30.74 2.90 18.65
N PHE A 86 31.44 2.16 17.80
CA PHE A 86 31.00 1.92 16.43
C PHE A 86 29.72 1.09 16.37
N ILE A 87 29.63 0.01 17.17
CA ILE A 87 28.43 -0.82 17.27
C ILE A 87 27.25 0.00 17.82
N LEU A 88 27.47 0.85 18.83
CA LEU A 88 26.46 1.76 19.37
C LEU A 88 25.97 2.75 18.29
N LYS A 89 26.88 3.35 17.51
CA LYS A 89 26.53 4.26 16.39
C LYS A 89 25.68 3.54 15.32
N LEU A 90 26.04 2.30 14.96
CA LEU A 90 25.27 1.47 14.03
C LEU A 90 23.85 1.16 14.53
N LYS A 91 23.71 0.77 15.79
CA LYS A 91 22.40 0.50 16.42
C LYS A 91 21.52 1.76 16.42
N ASN A 92 22.07 2.88 16.88
CA ASN A 92 21.37 4.16 16.92
C ASN A 92 20.94 4.64 15.53
N SER A 93 21.77 4.46 14.49
CA SER A 93 21.42 4.81 13.11
C SER A 93 20.26 3.96 12.57
N ARG A 94 20.22 2.67 12.90
CA ARG A 94 19.12 1.77 12.51
C ARG A 94 17.82 2.13 13.23
N GLU A 95 17.90 2.46 14.52
CA GLU A 95 16.74 2.91 15.32
C GLU A 95 16.17 4.23 14.82
N LYS A 96 17.01 5.23 14.54
CA LYS A 96 16.59 6.50 13.92
C LYS A 96 15.88 6.26 12.58
N THR A 97 16.40 5.37 11.75
CA THR A 97 15.77 5.01 10.47
C THR A 97 14.41 4.33 10.68
N ARG A 98 14.29 3.43 11.68
CA ARG A 98 13.00 2.80 12.04
C ARG A 98 11.99 3.84 12.54
N GLN A 99 12.41 4.78 13.39
CA GLN A 99 11.55 5.85 13.91
C GLN A 99 11.04 6.80 12.80
N VAL A 100 11.87 7.13 11.80
CA VAL A 100 11.43 7.94 10.65
C VAL A 100 10.43 7.18 9.79
N LEU A 101 10.65 5.88 9.57
CA LEU A 101 9.70 5.03 8.81
C LEU A 101 8.36 4.86 9.55
N THR A 102 8.37 4.74 10.89
CA THR A 102 7.13 4.66 11.68
C THR A 102 6.37 5.99 11.70
N LYS A 103 7.08 7.12 11.81
CA LYS A 103 6.47 8.46 11.74
C LYS A 103 5.86 8.74 10.36
N LYS A 104 6.55 8.41 9.27
CA LYS A 104 6.05 8.55 7.90
C LYS A 104 4.84 7.64 7.61
N ARG A 105 4.77 6.45 8.23
CA ARG A 105 3.59 5.57 8.19
C ARG A 105 2.38 6.17 8.91
N LYS A 106 2.59 6.81 10.08
CA LYS A 106 1.55 7.52 10.83
C LYS A 106 1.03 8.72 10.03
N GLU A 107 1.91 9.53 9.43
CA GLU A 107 1.55 10.70 8.62
C GLU A 107 0.83 10.34 7.31
N GLN A 108 1.15 9.20 6.68
CA GLN A 108 0.48 8.72 5.46
C GLN A 108 -0.86 8.00 5.72
N GLY A 109 -1.33 7.98 6.97
CA GLY A 109 -2.60 7.35 7.34
C GLY A 109 -2.62 5.84 7.08
N ILE A 110 -1.46 5.19 7.22
CA ILE A 110 -1.34 3.72 7.31
C ILE A 110 -1.20 3.39 8.80
N VAL A 111 -2.26 3.63 9.57
CA VAL A 111 -2.34 3.18 10.96
C VAL A 111 -2.99 1.81 10.93
N ALA A 112 -2.18 0.76 11.01
CA ALA A 112 -2.63 -0.47 11.63
C ALA A 112 -2.58 -0.22 13.14
N ILE A 113 -3.74 -0.33 13.78
CA ILE A 113 -3.90 -0.37 15.24
C ILE A 113 -2.97 -1.46 15.77
N ALA A 114 -1.96 -1.08 16.55
CA ALA A 114 -1.23 -1.96 17.45
C ALA A 114 -0.58 -1.08 18.54
N ASP A 115 -0.96 -1.39 19.78
CA ASP A 115 -0.48 -0.80 21.01
C ASP A 115 1.04 -0.93 21.17
N SER A 116 1.62 0.06 21.82
CA SER A 116 3.04 0.41 21.66
C SER A 116 3.99 -0.18 22.70
N ASP A 117 3.53 -1.05 23.62
CA ASP A 117 4.35 -1.47 24.78
C ASP A 117 4.62 -2.99 24.89
N GLU A 118 3.95 -3.84 24.09
CA GLU A 118 4.12 -5.31 24.13
C GLU A 118 5.23 -5.83 23.18
N GLU A 119 5.57 -5.08 22.13
CA GLU A 119 6.48 -5.54 21.06
C GLU A 119 7.97 -5.58 21.50
N GLU A 120 8.36 -4.78 22.50
CA GLU A 120 9.75 -4.71 22.96
C GLU A 120 10.11 -5.89 23.88
N LYS A 121 9.16 -6.37 24.70
CA LYS A 121 9.32 -7.61 25.48
C LYS A 121 9.31 -8.85 24.59
N ALA A 122 8.40 -8.91 23.61
CA ALA A 122 8.32 -10.03 22.67
C ALA A 122 9.57 -10.18 21.78
N SER A 123 10.23 -9.07 21.41
CA SER A 123 11.49 -9.12 20.64
C SER A 123 12.69 -9.61 21.46
N GLN A 124 12.76 -9.26 22.74
CA GLN A 124 13.83 -9.71 23.63
C GLN A 124 13.67 -11.19 23.99
N GLU A 125 12.44 -11.66 24.16
CA GLU A 125 12.10 -13.06 24.45
C GLU A 125 12.32 -13.96 23.21
N ALA A 126 11.95 -13.49 22.02
CA ALA A 126 12.21 -14.20 20.76
C ALA A 126 13.72 -14.31 20.43
N ALA A 127 14.53 -13.36 20.88
CA ALA A 127 15.99 -13.41 20.73
C ALA A 127 16.64 -14.43 21.66
N LYS A 128 16.20 -14.50 22.93
CA LYS A 128 16.63 -15.55 23.89
C LYS A 128 16.26 -16.94 23.40
N LEU A 129 15.01 -17.13 22.94
CA LEU A 129 14.52 -18.41 22.42
C LEU A 129 15.30 -18.88 21.17
N ARG A 130 15.84 -17.95 20.38
CA ARG A 130 16.69 -18.28 19.21
C ARG A 130 18.08 -18.73 19.62
N GLN A 131 18.70 -18.11 20.63
CA GLN A 131 19.99 -18.54 21.16
C GLN A 131 19.90 -19.93 21.80
N GLU A 132 18.85 -20.19 22.56
CA GLU A 132 18.62 -21.49 23.21
C GLU A 132 18.36 -22.62 22.18
N LYS A 133 17.66 -22.31 21.08
CA LYS A 133 17.46 -23.25 19.96
C LYS A 133 18.74 -23.56 19.18
N THR A 134 19.69 -22.63 19.10
CA THR A 134 20.99 -22.88 18.46
C THR A 134 21.92 -23.73 19.32
N GLU A 135 21.81 -23.66 20.65
CA GLU A 135 22.59 -24.51 21.56
C GLU A 135 22.02 -25.94 21.63
N ARG A 136 20.69 -26.11 21.70
CA ARG A 136 20.04 -27.43 21.65
C ARG A 136 20.33 -28.22 20.36
N LYS A 137 20.48 -27.54 19.22
CA LYS A 137 20.82 -28.18 17.93
C LYS A 137 22.24 -28.76 17.88
N LYS A 138 23.18 -28.20 18.65
CA LYS A 138 24.55 -28.71 18.75
C LYS A 138 24.67 -29.94 19.65
N ILE A 139 23.73 -30.13 20.59
CA ILE A 139 23.72 -31.26 21.52
C ILE A 139 22.96 -32.46 20.91
N GLY A 140 21.86 -32.22 20.18
CA GLY A 140 21.05 -33.29 19.58
C GLY A 140 21.73 -34.10 18.46
N THR A 141 22.75 -33.54 17.80
CA THR A 141 23.45 -34.20 16.68
C THR A 141 24.38 -35.33 17.13
N ILE A 142 24.69 -35.44 18.42
CA ILE A 142 25.62 -36.45 18.95
C ILE A 142 24.86 -37.65 19.55
N ALA A 143 23.63 -37.45 20.04
CA ALA A 143 22.82 -38.50 20.69
C ALA A 143 21.93 -39.32 19.73
N GLU A 144 21.52 -38.75 18.59
CA GLU A 144 20.57 -39.40 17.65
C GLU A 144 21.11 -40.64 16.91
N LYS A 145 22.41 -40.98 17.05
CA LYS A 145 23.01 -42.10 16.30
C LYS A 145 22.89 -43.45 17.00
N GLU A 146 22.60 -43.51 18.30
CA GLU A 146 22.70 -44.77 19.08
C GLU A 146 21.34 -45.45 19.38
N GLU A 147 20.18 -44.80 19.20
CA GLU A 147 18.91 -45.31 19.76
C GLU A 147 17.89 -45.84 18.72
N ARG A 148 18.27 -45.99 17.44
CA ARG A 148 17.33 -46.36 16.35
C ARG A 148 17.08 -47.87 16.19
N GLU A 149 17.36 -48.68 17.20
CA GLU A 149 17.02 -50.10 17.22
C GLU A 149 16.27 -50.44 18.52
N ALA A 150 14.97 -50.13 18.55
CA ALA A 150 14.09 -50.67 19.56
C ALA A 150 12.82 -51.24 18.89
N LEU A 151 12.61 -52.52 19.18
CA LEU A 151 11.57 -53.41 18.66
C LEU A 151 10.14 -52.89 18.94
N ASP A 152 9.27 -52.98 17.94
CA ASP A 152 7.85 -52.63 18.03
C ASP A 152 7.06 -53.72 18.79
N PRO A 153 6.40 -53.41 19.92
CA PRO A 153 5.76 -54.43 20.78
C PRO A 153 4.40 -55.01 20.30
N PHE A 154 3.82 -54.63 19.16
CA PHE A 154 2.45 -55.07 18.79
C PHE A 154 2.20 -55.36 17.29
N ALA A 155 2.86 -56.38 16.72
CA ALA A 155 2.84 -56.67 15.28
C ALA A 155 1.50 -57.18 14.69
N ASP A 156 0.64 -57.87 15.45
CA ASP A 156 -0.49 -58.62 14.87
C ASP A 156 -1.87 -57.91 14.94
N ILE A 157 -1.97 -56.81 15.69
CA ILE A 157 -3.24 -56.06 15.84
C ILE A 157 -3.41 -55.02 14.71
N ASP A 158 -2.33 -54.63 14.00
CA ASP A 158 -2.28 -53.52 13.01
C ASP A 158 -3.28 -53.63 11.84
N LYS A 159 -3.49 -54.83 11.29
CA LYS A 159 -4.05 -54.97 9.93
C LYS A 159 -5.56 -54.75 9.84
N LEU A 160 -6.34 -55.18 10.84
CA LEU A 160 -7.81 -55.08 10.83
C LEU A 160 -8.28 -53.66 11.15
N TRP A 161 -7.72 -53.02 12.18
CA TRP A 161 -8.06 -51.63 12.49
C TRP A 161 -7.57 -50.68 11.42
N ARG A 162 -6.43 -50.97 10.78
CA ARG A 162 -5.94 -50.23 9.61
C ARG A 162 -6.95 -50.27 8.48
N ALA A 163 -7.41 -51.45 8.10
CA ALA A 163 -8.41 -51.59 7.05
C ALA A 163 -9.68 -50.80 7.38
N SER A 164 -10.12 -50.81 8.64
CA SER A 164 -11.30 -50.07 9.10
C SER A 164 -11.09 -48.54 9.08
N LEU A 165 -9.94 -48.04 9.57
CA LEU A 165 -9.61 -46.61 9.54
C LEU A 165 -9.54 -46.04 8.12
N TYR A 166 -8.86 -46.75 7.21
CA TYR A 166 -8.82 -46.33 5.79
C TYR A 166 -10.18 -46.41 5.12
N THR A 167 -11.04 -47.35 5.53
CA THR A 167 -12.41 -47.46 5.01
C THR A 167 -13.27 -46.28 5.50
N GLY A 168 -13.21 -45.93 6.78
CA GLY A 168 -13.91 -44.77 7.34
C GLY A 168 -13.46 -43.45 6.71
N VAL A 169 -12.16 -43.27 6.50
CA VAL A 169 -11.62 -42.08 5.83
C VAL A 169 -12.04 -42.01 4.35
N ARG A 170 -12.08 -43.14 3.63
CA ARG A 170 -12.51 -43.18 2.22
C ARG A 170 -14.02 -42.96 2.05
N ASN A 171 -14.80 -43.29 3.07
CA ASN A 171 -16.25 -43.12 3.08
C ASN A 171 -16.69 -41.78 3.69
N ASP A 172 -15.74 -40.89 4.02
CA ASP A 172 -15.97 -39.62 4.70
C ASP A 172 -16.79 -39.73 6.01
N ASP A 173 -16.64 -40.85 6.72
CA ASP A 173 -17.34 -41.13 7.99
C ASP A 173 -16.65 -40.43 9.16
N ALA A 174 -17.12 -39.22 9.46
CA ALA A 174 -16.60 -38.37 10.53
C ALA A 174 -16.81 -38.97 11.94
N GLU A 175 -17.90 -39.71 12.16
CA GLU A 175 -18.22 -40.28 13.48
C GLU A 175 -17.33 -41.48 13.79
N GLN A 176 -17.14 -42.36 12.81
CA GLN A 176 -16.24 -43.50 12.93
C GLN A 176 -14.79 -43.03 13.10
N LEU A 177 -14.36 -42.02 12.34
CA LEU A 177 -13.01 -41.45 12.51
C LEU A 177 -12.83 -40.84 13.91
N GLN A 178 -13.79 -40.06 14.40
CA GLN A 178 -13.73 -39.47 15.73
C GLN A 178 -13.59 -40.54 16.82
N THR A 179 -14.33 -41.64 16.70
CA THR A 179 -14.25 -42.78 17.63
C THR A 179 -12.85 -43.40 17.65
N PHE A 180 -12.22 -43.59 16.49
CA PHE A 180 -10.83 -44.09 16.42
C PHE A 180 -9.82 -43.12 17.02
N LEU A 181 -9.99 -41.83 16.80
CA LEU A 181 -9.11 -40.79 17.36
C LEU A 181 -9.28 -40.69 18.88
N ASP A 182 -10.49 -40.79 19.40
CA ASP A 182 -10.76 -40.79 20.85
C ASP A 182 -10.22 -42.06 21.54
N ALA A 183 -10.16 -43.19 20.83
CA ALA A 183 -9.50 -44.40 21.28
C ALA A 183 -7.95 -44.31 21.28
N GLY A 184 -7.38 -43.18 20.85
CA GLY A 184 -5.93 -42.93 20.86
C GLY A 184 -5.17 -43.54 19.68
N VAL A 185 -5.87 -43.93 18.60
CA VAL A 185 -5.22 -44.49 17.41
C VAL A 185 -4.41 -43.41 16.69
N PHE A 186 -3.10 -43.63 16.56
CA PHE A 186 -2.21 -42.67 15.92
C PHE A 186 -2.15 -42.89 14.39
N PRO A 187 -2.52 -41.89 13.56
CA PRO A 187 -2.63 -42.07 12.11
C PRO A 187 -1.28 -41.86 11.38
N SER A 188 -0.22 -42.57 11.77
CA SER A 188 1.13 -42.47 11.15
C SER A 188 1.41 -43.53 10.11
N MET A 189 0.68 -44.64 10.15
CA MET A 189 1.03 -45.81 9.38
C MET A 189 0.56 -45.69 7.92
N LYS A 190 1.41 -46.07 6.96
CA LYS A 190 1.20 -45.91 5.51
C LYS A 190 0.50 -47.09 4.82
N ASN A 191 -0.41 -46.85 3.89
CA ASN A 191 -1.07 -47.90 3.10
C ASN A 191 -0.09 -48.63 2.15
N GLU A 192 -0.58 -49.60 1.38
CA GLU A 192 0.23 -50.32 0.36
C GLU A 192 0.85 -49.39 -0.70
N LYS A 193 0.29 -48.18 -0.87
CA LYS A 193 0.79 -47.14 -1.78
C LYS A 193 1.70 -46.12 -1.09
N GLY A 194 1.99 -46.27 0.21
CA GLY A 194 2.84 -45.36 0.97
C GLY A 194 2.16 -44.09 1.51
N GLU A 195 0.84 -43.96 1.40
CA GLU A 195 0.07 -42.79 1.84
C GLU A 195 -0.45 -42.98 3.27
N VAL A 196 -0.54 -41.92 4.07
CA VAL A 196 -1.12 -41.96 5.44
C VAL A 196 -2.62 -41.63 5.42
N PRO A 197 -3.39 -41.94 6.48
CA PRO A 197 -4.84 -41.70 6.50
C PRO A 197 -5.22 -40.24 6.18
N PHE A 198 -4.43 -39.27 6.66
CA PHE A 198 -4.65 -37.86 6.34
C PHE A 198 -4.48 -37.51 4.85
N ASP A 199 -3.58 -38.18 4.15
CA ASP A 199 -3.35 -37.95 2.71
C ASP A 199 -4.51 -38.48 1.87
N VAL A 200 -5.13 -39.58 2.29
CA VAL A 200 -6.27 -40.19 1.61
C VAL A 200 -7.57 -39.40 1.82
N SER A 201 -7.67 -38.63 2.92
CA SER A 201 -8.87 -37.83 3.22
C SER A 201 -9.08 -36.69 2.21
N ALA A 202 -10.20 -36.68 1.50
CA ALA A 202 -10.56 -35.57 0.60
C ALA A 202 -11.46 -34.53 1.30
N ASP A 203 -12.33 -34.99 2.19
CA ASP A 203 -13.33 -34.13 2.81
C ASP A 203 -12.76 -33.17 3.88
N LYS A 204 -13.36 -31.98 3.94
CA LYS A 204 -12.93 -30.91 4.85
C LYS A 204 -13.27 -31.23 6.31
N SER A 205 -14.38 -31.92 6.58
CA SER A 205 -14.77 -32.25 7.96
C SER A 205 -13.80 -33.28 8.56
N VAL A 206 -13.50 -34.35 7.82
CA VAL A 206 -12.53 -35.40 8.17
C VAL A 206 -11.14 -34.82 8.42
N ARG A 207 -10.67 -33.92 7.53
CA ARG A 207 -9.37 -33.23 7.70
C ARG A 207 -9.33 -32.34 8.94
N ASN A 208 -10.44 -31.69 9.28
CA ASN A 208 -10.53 -30.88 10.50
C ASN A 208 -10.46 -31.74 11.77
N LEU A 209 -11.01 -32.95 11.76
CA LEU A 209 -10.92 -33.89 12.90
C LEU A 209 -9.47 -34.32 13.15
N PHE A 210 -8.70 -34.64 12.11
CA PHE A 210 -7.27 -34.92 12.24
C PHE A 210 -6.47 -33.74 12.79
N MET A 211 -6.79 -32.51 12.34
CA MET A 211 -6.14 -31.29 12.87
C MET A 211 -6.52 -31.05 14.34
N ALA A 212 -7.80 -31.23 14.71
CA ALA A 212 -8.27 -31.10 16.09
C ALA A 212 -7.64 -32.15 17.00
N PHE A 213 -7.50 -33.40 16.53
CA PHE A 213 -6.80 -34.46 17.27
C PHE A 213 -5.33 -34.13 17.48
N ARG A 214 -4.63 -33.63 16.45
CA ARG A 214 -3.25 -33.16 16.59
C ARG A 214 -3.13 -32.05 17.62
N ASN A 215 -4.06 -31.09 17.64
CA ASN A 215 -4.02 -30.00 18.61
C ASN A 215 -4.20 -30.51 20.05
N LYS A 216 -5.17 -31.40 20.28
CA LYS A 216 -5.42 -32.01 21.60
C LYS A 216 -4.24 -32.84 22.09
N GLN A 217 -3.62 -33.61 21.21
CA GLN A 217 -2.55 -34.55 21.58
C GLN A 217 -1.16 -33.91 21.59
N ALA A 218 -0.96 -32.75 20.95
CA ALA A 218 0.31 -32.01 20.99
C ALA A 218 0.66 -31.51 22.40
N GLU A 219 -0.34 -31.25 23.25
CA GLU A 219 -0.13 -30.84 24.65
C GLU A 219 0.19 -32.03 25.57
N VAL A 220 -0.34 -33.21 25.25
CA VAL A 220 -0.28 -34.40 26.11
C VAL A 220 0.90 -35.30 25.76
N ASN A 221 1.26 -35.40 24.48
CA ASN A 221 2.20 -36.40 24.00
C ASN A 221 3.20 -35.84 22.98
N ASP A 222 4.16 -35.06 23.50
CA ASP A 222 5.28 -34.46 22.74
C ASP A 222 6.24 -35.52 22.14
N LYS A 223 6.11 -36.79 22.55
CA LYS A 223 6.94 -37.90 22.04
C LYS A 223 6.42 -38.52 20.74
N LEU A 224 5.24 -38.14 20.26
CA LEU A 224 4.67 -38.67 19.01
C LEU A 224 5.30 -37.99 17.77
N ASP A 225 5.74 -38.78 16.80
CA ASP A 225 6.27 -38.26 15.54
C ASP A 225 5.16 -37.78 14.60
N TRP A 226 4.72 -36.54 14.81
CA TRP A 226 3.74 -35.86 13.96
C TRP A 226 4.22 -35.55 12.54
N ARG A 227 5.52 -35.69 12.22
CA ARG A 227 6.00 -35.51 10.85
C ARG A 227 5.60 -36.67 9.97
N SER A 228 5.50 -37.86 10.54
CA SER A 228 5.11 -39.08 9.82
C SER A 228 3.64 -39.08 9.37
N THR A 229 2.76 -38.30 10.01
CA THR A 229 1.30 -38.28 9.75
C THR A 229 0.85 -37.27 8.70
N HIS A 230 1.73 -36.38 8.24
CA HIS A 230 1.46 -35.28 7.29
C HIS A 230 0.33 -34.30 7.68
N ILE A 231 -0.27 -34.45 8.87
CA ILE A 231 -1.27 -33.51 9.40
C ILE A 231 -0.56 -32.15 9.59
N PRO A 232 -1.08 -31.01 9.11
CA PRO A 232 -0.44 -29.71 9.29
C PRO A 232 -0.31 -29.33 10.75
N MET A 233 0.72 -28.54 11.08
CA MET A 233 0.85 -27.96 12.41
C MET A 233 -0.35 -27.04 12.68
N PRO A 234 -0.89 -27.02 13.92
CA PRO A 234 -1.92 -26.06 14.30
C PRO A 234 -1.54 -24.66 13.79
N THR A 235 -2.25 -24.19 12.77
CA THR A 235 -2.11 -22.80 12.37
C THR A 235 -2.99 -22.00 13.31
N ALA A 236 -2.46 -20.93 13.89
CA ALA A 236 -3.21 -19.96 14.70
C ALA A 236 -4.44 -19.32 14.00
N LYS A 237 -4.80 -19.79 12.80
CA LYS A 237 -6.00 -19.41 12.04
C LYS A 237 -7.26 -20.19 12.44
N ALA A 238 -7.12 -21.33 13.13
CA ALA A 238 -8.29 -22.14 13.51
C ALA A 238 -9.09 -21.55 14.69
N GLU A 239 -8.51 -20.61 15.43
CA GLU A 239 -9.13 -19.91 16.57
C GLU A 239 -9.20 -18.40 16.30
N LYS A 240 -9.84 -17.99 15.19
CA LYS A 240 -10.16 -16.57 15.03
C LYS A 240 -11.43 -16.28 15.81
N ASP A 241 -11.27 -15.72 17.01
CA ASP A 241 -12.37 -15.18 17.80
C ASP A 241 -13.23 -14.23 16.95
N GLU A 242 -14.54 -14.21 17.22
CA GLU A 242 -15.52 -13.35 16.53
C GLU A 242 -15.08 -11.88 16.49
N ALA A 243 -14.37 -11.42 17.54
CA ALA A 243 -13.78 -10.08 17.61
C ALA A 243 -12.77 -9.80 16.48
N GLN A 244 -11.94 -10.76 16.09
CA GLN A 244 -10.97 -10.58 15.00
C GLN A 244 -11.64 -10.56 13.63
N LEU A 245 -12.72 -11.33 13.46
CA LEU A 245 -13.53 -11.31 12.23
C LEU A 245 -14.26 -9.97 12.07
N GLU A 246 -14.76 -9.39 13.16
CA GLU A 246 -15.43 -8.08 13.14
C GLU A 246 -14.43 -6.94 12.85
N ILE A 247 -13.24 -6.97 13.44
CA ILE A 247 -12.15 -6.04 13.10
C ILE A 247 -11.79 -6.13 11.61
N GLU A 248 -11.76 -7.33 11.01
CA GLU A 248 -11.47 -7.51 9.59
C GLU A 248 -12.60 -7.00 8.68
N ARG A 249 -13.87 -7.19 9.09
CA ARG A 249 -15.05 -6.65 8.39
C ARG A 249 -15.06 -5.13 8.42
N GLU A 250 -14.77 -4.53 9.56
CA GLU A 250 -14.73 -3.08 9.71
C GLU A 250 -13.60 -2.46 8.88
N LYS A 251 -12.41 -3.09 8.88
CA LYS A 251 -11.29 -2.68 8.00
C LYS A 251 -11.67 -2.74 6.51
N LYS A 252 -12.43 -3.75 6.08
CA LYS A 252 -12.93 -3.85 4.70
C LYS A 252 -13.95 -2.76 4.39
N ARG A 253 -14.82 -2.41 5.33
CA ARG A 253 -15.84 -1.36 5.19
C ARG A 253 -15.20 0.02 5.02
N VAL A 254 -14.28 0.38 5.92
CA VAL A 254 -13.51 1.65 5.84
C VAL A 254 -12.70 1.75 4.55
N LYS A 255 -12.07 0.65 4.11
CA LYS A 255 -11.33 0.64 2.83
C LYS A 255 -12.23 0.91 1.62
N LYS A 256 -13.44 0.32 1.61
CA LYS A 256 -14.43 0.50 0.53
C LYS A 256 -14.98 1.93 0.52
N GLU A 257 -15.21 2.52 1.68
CA GLU A 257 -15.66 3.90 1.82
C GLU A 257 -14.61 4.91 1.30
N ARG A 258 -13.36 4.79 1.75
CA ARG A 258 -12.25 5.64 1.28
C ARG A 258 -12.05 5.54 -0.24
N GLN A 259 -12.27 4.36 -0.83
CA GLN A 259 -12.20 4.18 -2.27
C GLN A 259 -13.34 4.90 -3.01
N ARG A 260 -14.56 4.88 -2.47
CA ARG A 260 -15.72 5.60 -3.02
C ARG A 260 -15.54 7.12 -2.95
N GLU A 261 -15.02 7.64 -1.85
CA GLU A 261 -14.73 9.08 -1.72
C GLU A 261 -13.69 9.55 -2.73
N ARG A 262 -12.58 8.80 -2.89
CA ARG A 262 -11.57 9.10 -3.90
C ARG A 262 -12.13 9.08 -5.32
N GLN A 263 -13.05 8.16 -5.63
CA GLN A 263 -13.72 8.14 -6.93
C GLN A 263 -14.66 9.35 -7.13
N LYS A 264 -15.38 9.79 -6.09
CA LYS A 264 -16.23 10.99 -6.15
C LYS A 264 -15.40 12.25 -6.41
N VAL A 265 -14.29 12.43 -5.71
CA VAL A 265 -13.38 13.59 -5.90
C VAL A 265 -12.80 13.61 -7.30
N LYS A 266 -12.24 12.49 -7.78
CA LYS A 266 -11.70 12.40 -9.15
C LYS A 266 -12.75 12.73 -10.23
N LYS A 267 -13.98 12.23 -10.07
CA LYS A 267 -15.08 12.52 -11.00
C LYS A 267 -15.52 13.98 -10.95
N ALA A 268 -15.41 14.66 -9.81
CA ALA A 268 -15.68 16.08 -9.69
C ALA A 268 -14.59 16.92 -10.36
N GLU A 269 -13.32 16.61 -10.12
CA GLU A 269 -12.17 17.27 -10.77
C GLU A 269 -12.22 17.14 -12.29
N GLU A 270 -12.47 15.93 -12.81
CA GLU A 270 -12.58 15.67 -14.24
C GLU A 270 -13.75 16.46 -14.89
N LYS A 271 -14.87 16.62 -14.18
CA LYS A 271 -15.98 17.46 -14.65
C LYS A 271 -15.63 18.94 -14.70
N VAL A 272 -14.90 19.45 -13.70
CA VAL A 272 -14.44 20.84 -13.68
C VAL A 272 -13.45 21.08 -14.82
N GLU A 273 -12.48 20.18 -15.01
CA GLU A 273 -11.51 20.27 -16.10
C GLU A 273 -12.18 20.15 -17.48
N ALA A 274 -13.17 19.27 -17.64
CA ALA A 274 -13.94 19.16 -18.89
C ALA A 274 -14.77 20.42 -19.17
N ALA A 275 -15.38 21.02 -18.15
CA ALA A 275 -16.12 22.28 -18.29
C ALA A 275 -15.19 23.46 -18.65
N GLU A 276 -13.99 23.51 -18.05
CA GLU A 276 -12.98 24.52 -18.40
C GLU A 276 -12.49 24.35 -19.83
N LYS A 277 -12.16 23.12 -20.26
CA LYS A 277 -11.77 22.84 -21.65
C LYS A 277 -12.89 23.16 -22.64
N ALA A 278 -14.14 22.87 -22.30
CA ALA A 278 -15.29 23.23 -23.12
C ALA A 278 -15.44 24.76 -23.25
N ALA A 279 -15.30 25.49 -22.14
CA ALA A 279 -15.34 26.95 -22.15
C ALA A 279 -14.17 27.56 -22.95
N GLN A 280 -12.97 26.98 -22.86
CA GLN A 280 -11.82 27.39 -23.68
C GLN A 280 -12.07 27.14 -25.17
N ALA A 281 -12.63 25.97 -25.53
CA ALA A 281 -12.96 25.64 -26.92
C ALA A 281 -14.05 26.55 -27.48
N GLU A 282 -15.09 26.86 -26.70
CA GLU A 282 -16.14 27.82 -27.08
C GLU A 282 -15.57 29.23 -27.26
N TRP A 283 -14.62 29.64 -26.40
CA TRP A 283 -13.97 30.94 -26.55
C TRP A 283 -13.12 31.02 -27.83
N LEU A 284 -12.41 29.94 -28.17
CA LEU A 284 -11.60 29.85 -29.39
C LEU A 284 -12.44 29.75 -30.67
N SER A 285 -13.67 29.22 -30.60
CA SER A 285 -14.56 29.11 -31.75
C SER A 285 -15.26 30.42 -32.13
N LEU A 286 -15.30 31.39 -31.21
CA LEU A 286 -15.87 32.72 -31.46
C LEU A 286 -14.98 33.54 -32.42
N SER A 287 -15.61 34.12 -33.44
CA SER A 287 -14.95 35.04 -34.35
C SER A 287 -14.47 36.31 -33.64
N ASP A 288 -13.47 36.98 -34.22
CA ASP A 288 -12.95 38.26 -33.72
C ASP A 288 -14.05 39.33 -33.55
N ARG A 289 -15.08 39.31 -34.40
CA ARG A 289 -16.23 40.22 -34.33
C ARG A 289 -17.07 39.93 -33.08
N GLU A 290 -17.37 38.67 -32.81
CA GLU A 290 -18.17 38.24 -31.66
C GLU A 290 -17.43 38.47 -30.34
N ARG A 291 -16.11 38.22 -30.31
CA ARG A 291 -15.27 38.51 -29.13
C ARG A 291 -15.27 40.00 -28.79
N ARG A 292 -15.21 40.90 -29.79
CA ARG A 292 -15.32 42.36 -29.57
C ARG A 292 -16.72 42.78 -29.12
N ALA A 293 -17.78 42.20 -29.68
CA ALA A 293 -19.15 42.47 -29.27
C ALA A 293 -19.38 42.08 -27.79
N ARG A 294 -18.97 40.88 -27.38
CA ARG A 294 -19.08 40.39 -25.99
C ARG A 294 -18.27 41.24 -24.99
N ALA A 295 -17.12 41.75 -25.41
CA ALA A 295 -16.33 42.69 -24.61
C ALA A 295 -16.98 44.08 -24.49
N ALA A 296 -17.65 44.56 -25.55
CA ALA A 296 -18.41 45.81 -25.52
C ALA A 296 -19.65 45.68 -24.61
N GLU A 297 -20.41 44.59 -24.71
CA GLU A 297 -21.54 44.30 -23.82
C GLU A 297 -21.11 44.22 -22.35
N ALA A 298 -19.98 43.56 -22.05
CA ALA A 298 -19.43 43.50 -20.70
C ALA A 298 -18.98 44.87 -20.17
N ARG A 299 -18.49 45.77 -21.03
CA ARG A 299 -18.19 47.16 -20.67
C ARG A 299 -19.47 47.95 -20.40
N MET A 300 -20.48 47.80 -21.26
CA MET A 300 -21.78 48.46 -21.09
C MET A 300 -22.51 47.99 -19.83
N ALA A 301 -22.41 46.70 -19.47
CA ALA A 301 -23.00 46.15 -18.24
C ALA A 301 -22.29 46.63 -16.95
N LYS A 302 -20.98 46.92 -17.01
CA LYS A 302 -20.23 47.49 -15.88
C LYS A 302 -20.38 49.00 -15.75
N LEU A 303 -20.84 49.66 -16.79
CA LEU A 303 -21.33 51.02 -16.69
C LEU A 303 -22.70 50.96 -16.00
N GLU A 304 -22.71 51.00 -14.68
CA GLU A 304 -23.89 51.51 -13.98
C GLU A 304 -24.23 52.87 -14.60
N PRO A 305 -25.51 53.21 -14.80
CA PRO A 305 -25.90 54.55 -15.24
C PRO A 305 -25.55 55.56 -14.13
N LYS A 306 -24.27 55.95 -14.04
CA LYS A 306 -23.73 56.97 -13.13
C LYS A 306 -24.27 58.37 -13.44
N GLN A 307 -25.10 58.49 -14.46
CA GLN A 307 -25.80 59.69 -14.83
C GLN A 307 -27.29 59.34 -14.82
N GLY A 308 -27.96 59.61 -13.70
CA GLY A 308 -29.42 59.71 -13.70
C GLY A 308 -29.88 60.79 -14.70
N PRO A 309 -31.20 60.94 -14.92
CA PRO A 309 -31.73 61.99 -15.78
C PRO A 309 -31.08 63.34 -15.40
N ARG A 310 -30.78 64.17 -16.41
CA ARG A 310 -30.11 65.47 -16.23
C ARG A 310 -31.12 66.60 -16.37
N CYS A 311 -30.96 67.63 -15.54
CA CYS A 311 -31.77 68.83 -15.59
C CYS A 311 -31.65 69.51 -16.95
N TYR A 312 -32.79 69.80 -17.58
CA TYR A 312 -32.82 70.43 -18.89
C TYR A 312 -32.10 71.79 -18.93
N GLN A 313 -32.15 72.57 -17.84
CA GLN A 313 -31.59 73.92 -17.80
C GLN A 313 -30.10 73.97 -17.46
N CYS A 314 -29.61 73.14 -16.54
CA CYS A 314 -28.25 73.23 -16.01
C CYS A 314 -27.40 71.98 -16.21
N GLY A 315 -27.97 70.90 -16.76
CA GLY A 315 -27.27 69.62 -16.96
C GLY A 315 -26.91 68.86 -15.67
N GLY A 316 -27.27 69.38 -14.49
CA GLY A 316 -27.04 68.74 -13.20
C GLY A 316 -27.85 67.45 -13.04
N VAL A 317 -27.38 66.53 -12.18
CA VAL A 317 -28.09 65.28 -11.89
C VAL A 317 -29.42 65.59 -11.20
N MET A 318 -30.49 64.95 -11.67
CA MET A 318 -31.83 65.19 -11.16
C MET A 318 -32.03 64.55 -9.77
N PRO A 319 -32.74 65.22 -8.86
CA PRO A 319 -33.16 64.62 -7.60
C PRO A 319 -34.22 63.54 -7.88
N ALA A 320 -34.45 62.66 -6.89
CA ALA A 320 -35.43 61.57 -7.02
C ALA A 320 -36.86 62.02 -7.37
N LYS A 321 -37.22 63.28 -7.07
CA LYS A 321 -38.48 63.92 -7.48
C LYS A 321 -38.18 65.22 -8.23
N PRO A 322 -38.14 65.20 -9.56
CA PRO A 322 -37.85 66.39 -10.35
C PRO A 322 -39.04 67.35 -10.44
N PHE A 323 -38.76 68.61 -10.75
CA PHE A 323 -39.80 69.60 -11.05
C PHE A 323 -40.14 69.54 -12.54
N ASN A 324 -41.43 69.47 -12.89
CA ASN A 324 -41.87 69.46 -14.28
C ASN A 324 -42.46 70.83 -14.68
N TYR A 325 -42.09 71.33 -15.86
CA TYR A 325 -42.72 72.49 -16.48
C TYR A 325 -42.64 72.39 -18.01
N SER A 326 -43.76 72.55 -18.71
CA SER A 326 -43.86 72.53 -20.19
C SER A 326 -43.15 71.34 -20.85
N ASN A 327 -43.32 70.14 -20.28
CA ASN A 327 -42.70 68.86 -20.70
C ASN A 327 -41.20 68.70 -20.42
N PHE A 328 -40.59 69.63 -19.70
CA PHE A 328 -39.19 69.53 -19.27
C PHE A 328 -39.09 69.25 -17.77
N GLU A 329 -38.05 68.51 -17.39
CA GLU A 329 -37.75 68.21 -15.99
C GLU A 329 -36.53 69.01 -15.50
N PHE A 330 -36.62 69.54 -14.29
CA PHE A 330 -35.61 70.41 -13.67
C PHE A 330 -35.19 69.95 -12.26
N CYS A 331 -33.94 70.22 -11.90
CA CYS A 331 -33.39 69.80 -10.60
C CYS A 331 -33.80 70.70 -9.43
N ALA A 332 -34.17 71.96 -9.69
CA ALA A 332 -34.52 72.93 -8.67
C ALA A 332 -35.51 73.98 -9.22
N PRO A 333 -36.31 74.64 -8.35
CA PRO A 333 -37.22 75.72 -8.76
C PRO A 333 -36.50 76.89 -9.46
N ALA A 334 -35.24 77.15 -9.09
CA ALA A 334 -34.41 78.15 -9.76
C ALA A 334 -34.18 77.84 -11.25
N CYS A 335 -33.98 76.56 -11.59
CA CYS A 335 -33.84 76.13 -12.98
C CYS A 335 -35.16 76.27 -13.76
N VAL A 336 -36.30 75.99 -13.11
CA VAL A 336 -37.63 76.24 -13.69
C VAL A 336 -37.84 77.73 -13.95
N ALA A 337 -37.49 78.59 -13.00
CA ALA A 337 -37.65 80.05 -13.12
C ALA A 337 -36.77 80.63 -14.23
N LEU A 338 -35.51 80.18 -14.34
CA LEU A 338 -34.62 80.57 -15.45
C LEU A 338 -35.20 80.14 -16.79
N HIS A 339 -35.70 78.91 -16.88
CA HIS A 339 -36.32 78.40 -18.09
C HIS A 339 -37.56 79.22 -18.49
N ARG A 340 -38.45 79.50 -17.53
CA ARG A 340 -39.65 80.35 -17.73
C ARG A 340 -39.31 81.76 -18.18
N ASN A 341 -38.25 82.35 -17.64
CA ASN A 341 -37.81 83.69 -18.01
C ASN A 341 -37.09 83.73 -19.36
N SER A 342 -36.49 82.62 -19.78
CA SER A 342 -35.82 82.47 -21.07
C SER A 342 -36.77 82.11 -22.22
N GLN A 343 -37.97 81.61 -21.92
CA GLN A 343 -38.99 81.38 -22.93
C GLN A 343 -39.79 82.67 -23.19
N PRO A 344 -39.75 83.25 -24.40
CA PRO A 344 -40.45 84.50 -24.72
C PRO A 344 -41.98 84.38 -24.77
N ALA A 345 -42.58 83.25 -24.38
CA ALA A 345 -44.01 82.96 -24.53
C ALA A 345 -44.85 83.05 -23.23
N ALA A 346 -44.27 83.41 -22.08
CA ALA A 346 -45.00 83.45 -20.80
C ALA A 346 -45.02 84.84 -20.10
N LYS A 347 -44.56 85.90 -20.78
CA LYS A 347 -44.70 87.29 -20.32
C LYS A 347 -45.68 88.03 -21.21
N ASN A 348 -46.94 87.62 -21.18
CA ASN A 348 -48.11 88.40 -21.59
C ASN A 348 -49.35 87.69 -21.04
N ILE A 349 -49.68 88.03 -19.78
CA ILE A 349 -51.07 88.14 -19.34
C ILE A 349 -51.26 89.62 -19.05
#